data_AF-A0A9D2ZXM5-F1
#
_entry.id   AF-A0A9D2ZXM5-F1
#
_cell.length_a   1.000
_cell.length_b   1.000
_cell.length_c   1.000
_cell.angle_alpha   90.00
_cell.angle_beta   90.00
_cell.angle_gamma   90.00
#
_symmetry.space_group_name_H-M   'P 1'
#
loop_
_entity.id
_entity.type
_entity.pdbx_description
1 polymer ?
#
loop_
_entity_poly.entity_id
_entity_poly.type
_entity_poly.pdbx_seq_one_letter_code
_entity_poly.pdbx_strand_id
1 'polypeptide(L)'
;MSYSPGDKSSVSQPQSSEATPGWLARSLFWAALVIGALPSLVLAPMPPLWDSSTDIIFFIVGSILCTCLRLILGAVAILLVKNTNWAHRLLGAGIYLLGCTALMTTPLTWIFLASLGTEGNGALPAMTTIQGALSSIFLVGVFCGWNIARNRRWWLLAIAVVLGATIALFDMFVARPLAESVTTDVMAAVLVQMVWLVLTFACLGVFHLLGRVNGATAPKPTQPAC
;
A
#
# COMPACT_ATOMS: atom_id res chain seq x y z
N MET A 1 -33.88 -40.03 52.92
CA MET A 1 -33.94 -38.58 52.63
C MET A 1 -32.52 -38.07 52.48
N SER A 2 -32.08 -37.80 51.25
CA SER A 2 -30.96 -36.88 51.02
C SER A 2 -31.26 -36.12 49.74
N TYR A 3 -31.31 -34.82 49.89
CA TYR A 3 -31.74 -33.81 48.92
C TYR A 3 -30.54 -33.50 48.02
N SER A 4 -30.63 -33.74 46.72
CA SER A 4 -29.62 -33.26 45.76
C SER A 4 -30.13 -31.94 45.16
N PRO A 5 -29.54 -30.78 45.50
CA PRO A 5 -29.91 -29.54 44.87
C PRO A 5 -29.32 -29.52 43.45
N GLY A 6 -30.16 -29.19 42.48
CA GLY A 6 -29.70 -28.88 41.13
C GLY A 6 -28.83 -27.63 41.12
N ASP A 7 -28.00 -27.46 40.10
CA ASP A 7 -28.12 -26.31 39.21
C ASP A 7 -27.11 -26.37 38.07
N LYS A 8 -27.64 -26.22 36.85
CA LYS A 8 -27.19 -25.29 35.80
C LYS A 8 -27.54 -25.84 34.43
N SER A 9 -28.76 -25.45 34.04
CA SER A 9 -29.09 -25.02 32.69
C SER A 9 -27.85 -24.84 31.80
N SER A 10 -27.86 -25.60 30.71
CA SER A 10 -27.07 -25.34 29.52
C SER A 10 -27.36 -23.91 29.05
N VAL A 11 -26.60 -22.94 29.57
CA VAL A 11 -26.43 -21.65 28.92
C VAL A 11 -25.63 -21.96 27.66
N SER A 12 -26.37 -22.21 26.57
CA SER A 12 -25.88 -22.02 25.23
C SER A 12 -25.34 -20.60 25.18
N GLN A 13 -24.02 -20.45 25.34
CA GLN A 13 -23.36 -19.20 25.00
C GLN A 13 -23.83 -18.84 23.59
N PRO A 14 -24.32 -17.61 23.36
CA PRO A 14 -24.57 -17.16 22.02
C PRO A 14 -23.24 -17.29 21.29
N GLN A 15 -23.18 -18.22 20.33
CA GLN A 15 -22.12 -18.25 19.34
C GLN A 15 -22.09 -16.84 18.76
N SER A 16 -21.05 -16.08 19.11
CA SER A 16 -20.78 -14.80 18.50
C SER A 16 -20.43 -15.06 17.05
N SER A 17 -21.46 -15.11 16.21
CA SER A 17 -21.38 -14.55 14.86
C SER A 17 -20.79 -13.14 15.05
N GLU A 18 -19.66 -12.75 14.47
CA GLU A 18 -19.11 -13.19 13.21
C GLU A 18 -17.58 -13.23 13.32
N ALA A 19 -17.02 -14.41 13.12
CA ALA A 19 -15.65 -14.56 12.68
C ALA A 19 -15.52 -13.93 11.29
N THR A 20 -15.50 -12.61 11.18
CA THR A 20 -15.11 -11.96 9.92
C THR A 20 -13.68 -12.43 9.66
N PRO A 21 -13.50 -13.29 8.63
CA PRO A 21 -12.21 -13.89 8.38
C PRO A 21 -11.25 -12.75 8.01
N GLY A 22 -9.94 -12.95 8.18
CA GLY A 22 -8.91 -11.94 7.84
C GLY A 22 -8.94 -11.45 6.37
N TRP A 23 -9.93 -11.85 5.59
CA TRP A 23 -10.40 -11.30 4.33
C TRP A 23 -10.75 -9.81 4.38
N LEU A 24 -11.44 -9.31 5.41
CA LEU A 24 -11.81 -7.88 5.46
C LEU A 24 -10.56 -6.98 5.40
N ALA A 25 -9.59 -7.26 6.28
CA ALA A 25 -8.32 -6.54 6.31
C ALA A 25 -7.58 -6.63 4.96
N ARG A 26 -7.61 -7.80 4.31
CA ARG A 26 -7.03 -7.98 2.98
C ARG A 26 -7.73 -7.10 1.97
N SER A 27 -9.04 -7.24 1.79
CA SER A 27 -9.83 -6.50 0.80
C SER A 27 -9.66 -5.00 0.95
N LEU A 28 -9.66 -4.47 2.17
CA LEU A 28 -9.40 -3.05 2.44
C LEU A 28 -7.99 -2.63 2.00
N PHE A 29 -6.98 -3.48 2.23
CA PHE A 29 -5.62 -3.21 1.79
C PHE A 29 -5.49 -3.20 0.26
N TRP A 30 -6.12 -4.16 -0.45
CA TRP A 30 -6.15 -4.17 -1.91
C TRP A 30 -6.88 -2.94 -2.45
N ALA A 31 -8.03 -2.60 -1.86
CA ALA A 31 -8.80 -1.41 -2.25
C ALA A 31 -8.00 -0.12 -2.07
N ALA A 32 -7.24 0.03 -0.97
CA ALA A 32 -6.38 1.18 -0.75
C ALA A 32 -5.35 1.38 -1.87
N LEU A 33 -4.76 0.29 -2.36
CA LEU A 33 -3.79 0.34 -3.46
C LEU A 33 -4.44 0.78 -4.77
N VAL A 34 -5.60 0.20 -5.12
CA VAL A 34 -6.38 0.59 -6.31
C VAL A 34 -6.80 2.06 -6.22
N ILE A 35 -7.37 2.47 -5.09
CA ILE A 35 -7.92 3.82 -4.92
C ILE A 35 -6.87 4.89 -5.20
N GLY A 36 -5.67 4.77 -4.64
CA GLY A 36 -4.66 5.78 -4.91
C GLY A 36 -4.00 5.67 -6.30
N ALA A 37 -4.34 4.67 -7.12
CA ALA A 37 -3.94 4.60 -8.52
C ALA A 37 -5.02 5.17 -9.45
N LEU A 38 -6.26 5.33 -8.97
CA LEU A 38 -7.37 5.90 -9.74
C LEU A 38 -7.09 7.26 -10.39
N PRO A 39 -6.39 8.22 -9.75
CA PRO A 39 -6.10 9.51 -10.38
C PRO A 39 -5.38 9.34 -11.72
N SER A 40 -4.33 8.52 -11.75
CA SER A 40 -3.57 8.24 -12.98
C SER A 40 -4.36 7.41 -13.99
N LEU A 41 -5.28 6.55 -13.55
CA LEU A 41 -6.04 5.66 -14.43
C LEU A 41 -7.29 6.31 -15.02
N VAL A 42 -7.90 7.25 -14.30
CA VAL A 42 -9.21 7.81 -14.61
C VAL A 42 -9.11 9.28 -14.94
N LEU A 43 -8.38 10.07 -14.14
CA LEU A 43 -8.31 11.53 -14.31
C LEU A 43 -7.26 11.91 -15.37
N ALA A 44 -6.13 11.22 -15.45
CA ALA A 44 -5.11 11.52 -16.46
C ALA A 44 -5.60 11.35 -17.91
N PRO A 45 -6.35 10.28 -18.28
CA PRO A 45 -6.82 10.10 -19.65
C PRO A 45 -8.15 10.81 -19.96
N MET A 46 -8.72 11.60 -19.04
CA MET A 46 -9.95 12.32 -19.32
C MET A 46 -9.72 13.33 -20.45
N PRO A 47 -10.62 13.37 -21.46
CA PRO A 47 -10.55 14.42 -22.47
C PRO A 47 -10.71 15.77 -21.78
N PRO A 48 -10.06 16.83 -22.28
CA PRO A 48 -10.19 18.17 -21.70
C PRO A 48 -11.65 18.60 -21.79
N LEU A 49 -12.33 18.61 -20.65
CA LEU A 49 -13.69 19.14 -20.52
C LEU A 49 -13.65 20.65 -20.21
N TRP A 50 -12.53 21.13 -19.69
CA TRP A 50 -12.32 22.50 -19.23
C TRP A 50 -11.03 23.06 -19.83
N ASP A 51 -10.63 24.25 -19.38
CA ASP A 51 -9.29 24.77 -19.69
C ASP A 51 -8.22 23.94 -18.98
N SER A 52 -7.06 23.83 -19.64
CA SER A 52 -5.82 23.15 -19.22
C SER A 52 -5.46 23.35 -17.74
N SER A 53 -5.65 24.56 -17.21
CA SER A 53 -5.37 24.88 -15.80
C SER A 53 -6.33 24.17 -14.83
N THR A 54 -7.59 24.00 -15.22
CA THR A 54 -8.63 23.40 -14.37
C THR A 54 -8.47 21.89 -14.34
N ASP A 55 -8.09 21.26 -15.45
CA ASP A 55 -7.81 19.83 -15.54
C ASP A 55 -6.61 19.43 -14.64
N ILE A 56 -5.55 20.25 -14.61
CA ILE A 56 -4.40 20.05 -13.71
C ILE A 56 -4.83 20.14 -12.25
N ILE A 57 -5.65 21.13 -11.89
CA ILE A 57 -6.16 21.30 -10.52
C ILE A 57 -7.01 20.09 -10.11
N PHE A 58 -7.93 19.62 -10.96
CA PHE A 58 -8.73 18.43 -10.69
C PHE A 58 -7.85 17.19 -10.50
N PHE A 59 -6.83 17.01 -11.32
CA PHE A 59 -5.88 15.91 -11.18
C PHE A 59 -5.13 15.97 -9.84
N ILE A 60 -4.63 17.15 -9.43
CA ILE A 60 -3.92 17.34 -8.16
C ILE A 60 -4.86 17.07 -6.98
N VAL A 61 -6.04 17.69 -6.96
CA VAL A 61 -7.04 17.51 -5.89
C VAL A 61 -7.48 16.05 -5.80
N GLY A 62 -7.78 15.43 -6.94
CA GLY A 62 -8.13 14.01 -7.02
C GLY A 62 -7.00 13.11 -6.50
N SER A 63 -5.76 13.43 -6.84
CA SER A 63 -4.57 12.71 -6.37
C SER A 63 -4.38 12.81 -4.86
N ILE A 64 -4.56 14.00 -4.28
CA ILE A 64 -4.49 14.22 -2.84
C ILE A 64 -5.60 13.44 -2.13
N LEU A 65 -6.85 13.58 -2.58
CA LEU A 65 -8.00 12.88 -1.97
C LEU A 65 -7.84 11.36 -2.03
N CYS A 66 -7.49 10.80 -3.18
CA CYS A 66 -7.29 9.36 -3.34
C CYS A 66 -6.13 8.85 -2.48
N THR A 67 -5.06 9.64 -2.33
CA THR A 67 -3.93 9.27 -1.48
C THR A 67 -4.28 9.33 0.00
N CYS A 68 -5.06 10.32 0.44
CA CYS A 68 -5.60 10.37 1.80
C CYS A 68 -6.50 9.17 2.09
N LEU A 69 -7.39 8.80 1.16
CA LEU A 69 -8.23 7.61 1.28
C LEU A 69 -7.40 6.32 1.34
N ARG A 70 -6.38 6.17 0.47
CA ARG A 70 -5.41 5.06 0.52
C ARG A 70 -4.72 4.98 1.89
N LEU A 71 -4.30 6.12 2.43
CA LEU A 71 -3.61 6.21 3.70
C LEU A 71 -4.52 5.70 4.83
N ILE A 72 -5.74 6.22 4.91
CA ILE A 72 -6.72 5.82 5.93
C ILE A 72 -7.09 4.34 5.79
N LEU A 73 -7.48 3.90 4.59
CA LEU A 73 -7.93 2.53 4.35
C LEU A 73 -6.81 1.52 4.60
N GLY A 74 -5.58 1.82 4.18
CA GLY A 74 -4.43 0.94 4.40
C GLY A 74 -4.00 0.87 5.86
N ALA A 75 -4.01 2.00 6.58
CA ALA A 75 -3.74 2.01 8.02
C ALA A 75 -4.80 1.21 8.79
N VAL A 76 -6.09 1.43 8.50
CA VAL A 76 -7.19 0.66 9.09
C VAL A 76 -7.05 -0.83 8.75
N ALA A 77 -6.72 -1.17 7.50
CA ALA A 77 -6.48 -2.55 7.09
C ALA A 77 -5.37 -3.23 7.90
N ILE A 78 -4.28 -2.53 8.19
CA ILE A 78 -3.18 -3.03 9.01
C ILE A 78 -3.61 -3.22 10.47
N LEU A 79 -4.34 -2.25 11.05
CA LEU A 79 -4.83 -2.34 12.42
C LEU A 79 -5.85 -3.48 12.61
N LEU A 80 -6.63 -3.78 11.57
CA LEU A 80 -7.59 -4.88 11.53
C LEU A 80 -6.96 -6.28 11.42
N VAL A 81 -5.63 -6.40 11.28
CA VAL A 81 -4.95 -7.71 11.19
C VAL A 81 -5.11 -8.45 12.53
N LYS A 82 -6.10 -9.33 12.61
CA LYS A 82 -6.32 -10.20 13.78
C LYS A 82 -5.16 -11.19 13.92
N ASN A 83 -4.89 -11.65 15.16
CA ASN A 83 -3.86 -12.65 15.51
C ASN A 83 -2.40 -12.15 15.65
N THR A 84 -2.17 -10.84 15.74
CA THR A 84 -0.86 -10.26 16.08
C THR A 84 -0.95 -9.27 17.23
N ASN A 85 0.19 -9.03 17.90
CA ASN A 85 0.29 -8.08 19.00
C ASN A 85 0.07 -6.64 18.51
N TRP A 86 -0.57 -5.79 19.31
CA TRP A 86 -0.84 -4.38 18.99
C TRP A 86 0.43 -3.61 18.60
N ALA A 87 1.56 -3.89 19.24
CA ALA A 87 2.85 -3.30 18.90
C ALA A 87 3.25 -3.54 17.43
N HIS A 88 3.03 -4.76 16.91
CA HIS A 88 3.35 -5.09 15.51
C HIS A 88 2.39 -4.40 14.54
N ARG A 89 1.12 -4.24 14.90
CA ARG A 89 0.14 -3.54 14.07
C ARG A 89 0.44 -2.05 14.00
N LEU A 90 0.79 -1.44 15.14
CA LEU A 90 1.17 -0.02 15.21
C LEU A 90 2.47 0.23 14.44
N LEU A 91 3.47 -0.64 14.60
CA LEU A 91 4.73 -0.53 13.85
C LEU A 91 4.49 -0.70 12.34
N GLY A 92 3.71 -1.71 11.94
CA GLY A 92 3.34 -1.92 10.54
C GLY A 92 2.56 -0.75 9.95
N ALA A 93 1.60 -0.20 10.70
CA ALA A 93 0.84 0.98 10.30
C ALA A 93 1.74 2.21 10.19
N GLY A 94 2.63 2.44 11.15
CA GLY A 94 3.58 3.56 11.12
C GLY A 94 4.51 3.50 9.89
N ILE A 95 5.03 2.32 9.57
CA ILE A 95 5.88 2.13 8.38
C ILE A 95 5.08 2.34 7.08
N TYR A 96 3.84 1.86 7.02
CA TYR A 96 2.94 2.12 5.89
C TYR A 96 2.63 3.61 5.73
N LEU A 97 2.33 4.30 6.83
CA LEU A 97 2.07 5.73 6.85
C LEU A 97 3.28 6.52 6.35
N LEU A 98 4.48 6.19 6.82
CA LEU A 98 5.72 6.81 6.38
C LEU A 98 5.96 6.63 4.87
N GLY A 99 5.68 5.44 4.34
CA GLY A 99 5.69 5.19 2.90
C GLY A 99 4.67 6.04 2.14
N CYS A 100 3.44 6.15 2.64
CA CYS A 100 2.39 6.97 2.02
C CYS A 100 2.73 8.46 2.04
N THR A 101 3.31 8.96 3.15
CA THR A 101 3.75 10.35 3.26
C THR A 101 4.90 10.67 2.30
N ALA A 102 5.78 9.70 2.02
CA ALA A 102 6.82 9.87 1.01
C ALA A 102 6.20 10.04 -0.40
N LEU A 103 5.10 9.35 -0.72
CA LEU A 103 4.43 9.53 -2.01
C LEU A 103 3.66 10.86 -2.11
N MET A 104 3.17 11.38 -0.98
CA MET A 104 2.50 12.68 -0.90
C MET A 104 3.41 13.85 -1.26
N THR A 105 4.72 13.72 -1.09
CA THR A 105 5.66 14.78 -1.46
C THR A 105 5.85 14.88 -2.98
N THR A 106 5.47 13.87 -3.78
CA THR A 106 5.62 13.89 -5.23
C THR A 106 4.85 15.03 -5.93
N PRO A 107 3.52 15.21 -5.73
CA PRO A 107 2.82 16.36 -6.28
C PRO A 107 3.32 17.69 -5.71
N LEU A 108 3.78 17.70 -4.45
CA LEU A 108 4.33 18.91 -3.82
C LEU A 108 5.68 19.32 -4.43
N THR A 109 6.54 18.35 -4.77
CA THR A 109 7.81 18.61 -5.47
C THR A 109 7.59 19.17 -6.87
N TRP A 110 6.52 18.74 -7.56
CA TRP A 110 6.15 19.29 -8.87
C TRP A 110 5.74 20.76 -8.76
N ILE A 111 4.86 21.08 -7.81
CA ILE A 111 4.40 22.46 -7.55
C ILE A 111 5.58 23.36 -7.17
N PHE A 112 6.47 22.89 -6.30
CA PHE A 112 7.62 23.66 -5.85
C PHE A 112 8.61 23.94 -6.99
N LEU A 113 8.91 22.97 -7.86
CA LEU A 113 9.82 23.22 -8.98
C LEU A 113 9.20 24.07 -10.09
N ALA A 114 7.91 23.88 -10.40
CA ALA A 114 7.19 24.78 -11.31
C ALA A 114 7.27 26.24 -10.83
N SER A 115 7.24 26.47 -9.51
CA SER A 115 7.37 27.82 -8.92
C SER A 115 8.79 28.40 -8.98
N LEU A 116 9.82 27.57 -9.16
CA LEU A 116 11.23 28.00 -9.23
C LEU A 116 11.72 28.29 -10.66
N GLY A 117 10.88 28.07 -11.69
CA GLY A 117 11.25 28.32 -13.09
C GLY A 117 12.41 27.45 -13.58
N THR A 118 12.73 26.36 -12.88
CA THR A 118 13.84 25.46 -13.18
C THR A 118 13.44 24.42 -14.23
N GLU A 119 13.12 24.88 -15.44
CA GLU A 119 12.91 24.02 -16.63
C GLU A 119 14.23 23.71 -17.36
N GLY A 120 15.38 23.85 -16.69
CA GLY A 120 16.70 23.56 -17.27
C GLY A 120 16.97 22.05 -17.42
N ASN A 121 17.77 21.68 -18.44
CA ASN A 121 18.12 20.29 -18.81
C ASN A 121 18.60 19.36 -17.67
N GLY A 122 19.02 19.88 -16.51
CA GLY A 122 19.41 19.09 -15.34
C GLY A 122 18.28 18.75 -14.35
N ALA A 123 17.13 19.44 -14.42
CA ALA A 123 16.04 19.27 -13.46
C ALA A 123 15.20 18.01 -13.73
N LEU A 124 14.96 17.67 -15.00
CA LEU A 124 14.19 16.51 -15.43
C LEU A 124 14.77 15.14 -14.95
N PRO A 125 16.08 14.84 -15.11
CA PRO A 125 16.65 13.59 -14.61
C PRO A 125 16.68 13.52 -13.07
N ALA A 126 16.83 14.66 -12.39
CA ALA A 126 16.74 14.70 -10.93
C ALA A 126 15.31 14.41 -10.43
N MET A 127 14.30 14.97 -11.10
CA MET A 127 12.89 14.72 -10.78
C MET A 127 12.51 13.25 -10.93
N THR A 128 12.87 12.62 -12.03
CA THR A 128 12.57 11.19 -12.28
C THR A 128 13.26 10.29 -11.25
N THR A 129 14.50 10.63 -10.87
CA THR A 129 15.23 9.91 -9.81
C THR A 129 14.58 10.07 -8.45
N ILE A 130 14.17 11.29 -8.07
CA ILE A 130 13.47 11.56 -6.81
C ILE A 130 12.13 10.83 -6.77
N GLN A 131 11.36 10.89 -7.85
CA GLN A 131 10.08 10.18 -7.94
C GLN A 131 10.25 8.66 -7.84
N GLY A 132 11.26 8.09 -8.51
CA GLY A 132 11.62 6.68 -8.38
C GLY A 132 11.98 6.30 -6.94
N ALA A 133 12.78 7.15 -6.27
CA ALA A 133 13.14 6.95 -4.88
C ALA A 133 11.91 6.99 -3.94
N LEU A 134 11.03 7.97 -4.09
CA LEU A 134 9.79 8.07 -3.30
C LEU A 134 8.85 6.88 -3.54
N SER A 135 8.72 6.44 -4.80
CA SER A 135 7.95 5.24 -5.16
C SER A 135 8.52 3.98 -4.52
N SER A 136 9.86 3.86 -4.48
CA SER A 136 10.54 2.75 -3.80
C SER A 136 10.27 2.76 -2.29
N ILE A 137 10.38 3.92 -1.63
CA ILE A 137 10.12 4.07 -0.19
C ILE A 137 8.67 3.70 0.12
N PHE A 138 7.73 4.14 -0.73
CA PHE A 138 6.33 3.79 -0.61
C PHE A 138 6.12 2.27 -0.72
N LEU A 139 6.59 1.62 -1.78
CA LEU A 139 6.41 0.17 -1.97
C LEU A 139 7.07 -0.66 -0.87
N VAL A 140 8.27 -0.26 -0.45
CA VAL A 140 8.95 -0.88 0.70
C VAL A 140 8.10 -0.72 1.96
N GLY A 141 7.57 0.48 2.22
CA GLY A 141 6.68 0.73 3.36
C GLY A 141 5.40 -0.10 3.30
N VAL A 142 4.80 -0.24 2.12
CA VAL A 142 3.61 -1.06 1.87
C VAL A 142 3.88 -2.53 2.16
N PHE A 143 4.94 -3.10 1.58
CA PHE A 143 5.26 -4.52 1.75
C PHE A 143 5.75 -4.82 3.17
N CYS A 144 6.63 -3.99 3.73
CA CYS A 144 7.14 -4.18 5.09
C CYS A 144 6.03 -3.99 6.12
N GLY A 145 5.24 -2.91 6.04
CA GLY A 145 4.16 -2.63 6.97
C GLY A 145 3.15 -3.78 7.04
N TRP A 146 2.79 -4.33 5.89
CA TRP A 146 1.89 -5.48 5.80
C TRP A 146 2.47 -6.78 6.38
N ASN A 147 3.75 -7.05 6.12
CA ASN A 147 4.42 -8.25 6.62
C ASN A 147 4.69 -8.18 8.14
N ILE A 148 5.05 -7.00 8.67
CA ILE A 148 5.22 -6.76 10.11
C ILE A 148 3.90 -6.95 10.84
N ALA A 149 2.82 -6.37 10.33
CA ALA A 149 1.49 -6.50 10.92
C ALA A 149 1.01 -7.95 11.07
N ARG A 150 1.53 -8.84 10.22
CA ARG A 150 1.25 -10.29 10.22
C ARG A 150 2.28 -11.13 10.96
N ASN A 151 3.23 -10.51 11.66
CA ASN A 151 4.29 -11.19 12.40
C ASN A 151 5.07 -12.21 11.53
N ARG A 152 5.43 -11.80 10.31
CA ARG A 152 6.23 -12.60 9.38
C ARG A 152 7.70 -12.59 9.78
N ARG A 153 8.44 -13.65 9.42
CA ARG A 153 9.88 -13.75 9.71
C ARG A 153 10.66 -12.63 9.02
N TRP A 154 11.81 -12.26 9.61
CA TRP A 154 12.68 -11.18 9.13
C TRP A 154 13.13 -11.36 7.66
N TRP A 155 13.34 -12.60 7.20
CA TRP A 155 13.75 -12.86 5.81
C TRP A 155 12.67 -12.43 4.80
N LEU A 156 11.38 -12.47 5.16
CA LEU A 156 10.30 -11.96 4.31
C LEU A 156 10.30 -10.42 4.26
N LEU A 157 10.76 -9.75 5.31
CA LEU A 157 10.95 -8.30 5.30
C LEU A 157 12.11 -7.91 4.38
N ALA A 158 13.20 -8.68 4.37
CA ALA A 158 14.29 -8.46 3.42
C ALA A 158 13.81 -8.59 1.96
N ILE A 159 13.02 -9.63 1.65
CA ILE A 159 12.41 -9.79 0.32
C ILE A 159 11.45 -8.64 0.00
N ALA A 160 10.66 -8.17 0.98
CA ALA A 160 9.79 -7.00 0.82
C ALA A 160 10.57 -5.74 0.43
N VAL A 161 11.70 -5.47 1.08
CA VAL A 161 12.56 -4.34 0.73
C VAL A 161 13.10 -4.49 -0.71
N VAL A 162 13.64 -5.67 -1.04
CA VAL A 162 14.23 -5.92 -2.36
C VAL A 162 13.18 -5.79 -3.47
N LEU A 163 11.99 -6.40 -3.30
CA LEU A 163 10.92 -6.31 -4.29
C LEU A 163 10.40 -4.88 -4.44
N GLY A 164 10.23 -4.13 -3.35
CA GLY A 164 9.80 -2.74 -3.41
C GLY A 164 10.78 -1.86 -4.20
N ALA A 165 12.08 -2.01 -3.95
CA ALA A 165 13.12 -1.32 -4.70
C ALA A 165 13.16 -1.76 -6.18
N THR A 166 13.08 -3.07 -6.44
CA THR A 166 13.15 -3.63 -7.80
C THR A 166 11.99 -3.17 -8.66
N ILE A 167 10.76 -3.13 -8.12
CA ILE A 167 9.60 -2.64 -8.86
C ILE A 167 9.77 -1.15 -9.21
N ALA A 168 10.25 -0.33 -8.28
CA ALA A 168 10.48 1.09 -8.55
C ALA A 168 11.58 1.32 -9.61
N LEU A 169 12.65 0.52 -9.58
CA LEU A 169 13.69 0.55 -10.61
C LEU A 169 13.16 0.08 -11.97
N PHE A 170 12.36 -0.99 -11.99
CA PHE A 170 11.72 -1.47 -13.21
C PHE A 170 10.79 -0.40 -13.81
N ASP A 171 10.02 0.28 -12.98
CA ASP A 171 9.12 1.35 -13.41
C ASP A 171 9.90 2.49 -14.08
N MET A 172 10.99 2.93 -13.44
CA MET A 172 11.84 4.03 -13.89
C MET A 172 12.64 3.70 -15.15
N PHE A 173 13.25 2.52 -15.23
CA PHE A 173 14.20 2.18 -16.29
C PHE A 173 13.59 1.39 -17.45
N VAL A 174 12.43 0.76 -17.25
CA VAL A 174 11.84 -0.13 -18.26
C VAL A 174 10.41 0.29 -18.60
N ALA A 175 9.51 0.31 -17.62
CA ALA A 175 8.08 0.49 -17.90
C ALA A 175 7.80 1.85 -18.55
N ARG A 176 8.34 2.93 -17.96
CA ARG A 176 8.10 4.29 -18.44
C ARG A 176 8.75 4.58 -19.80
N PRO A 177 10.05 4.32 -20.04
CA PRO A 177 10.65 4.53 -21.36
C PRO A 177 9.98 3.68 -22.45
N LEU A 178 9.59 2.44 -22.13
CA LEU A 178 8.90 1.58 -23.08
C LEU A 178 7.52 2.14 -23.42
N ALA A 179 6.73 2.59 -22.43
CA ALA A 179 5.40 3.14 -22.64
C ALA A 179 5.43 4.42 -23.48
N GLU A 180 6.40 5.31 -23.22
CA GLU A 180 6.63 6.55 -23.99
C GLU A 180 7.04 6.24 -25.46
N SER A 181 7.68 5.09 -25.73
CA SER A 181 8.08 4.71 -27.10
C SER A 181 6.93 4.20 -27.98
N VAL A 182 5.83 3.74 -27.39
CA VAL A 182 4.71 3.07 -28.10
C VAL A 182 3.40 3.86 -28.07
N THR A 183 3.29 4.88 -27.21
CA THR A 183 2.06 5.65 -27.00
C THR A 183 2.33 7.12 -26.74
N THR A 184 1.26 7.93 -26.69
CA THR A 184 1.34 9.34 -26.26
C THR A 184 1.54 9.44 -24.75
N ASP A 185 2.10 10.56 -24.27
CA ASP A 185 2.44 10.79 -22.86
C ASP A 185 1.32 10.42 -21.87
N VAL A 186 0.06 10.73 -22.22
CA VAL A 186 -1.11 10.43 -21.38
C VAL A 186 -1.38 8.93 -21.29
N MET A 187 -1.35 8.21 -22.41
CA MET A 187 -1.56 6.77 -22.44
C MET A 187 -0.37 6.02 -21.82
N ALA A 188 0.84 6.57 -21.96
CA ALA A 188 2.03 6.03 -21.32
C ALA A 188 1.88 6.03 -19.79
N ALA A 189 1.39 7.12 -19.20
CA ALA A 189 1.13 7.21 -17.76
C ALA A 189 0.11 6.15 -17.27
N VAL A 190 -0.96 5.91 -18.04
CA VAL A 190 -1.96 4.87 -17.73
C VAL A 190 -1.33 3.48 -17.76
N LEU A 191 -0.57 3.17 -18.82
CA LEU A 191 0.09 1.86 -18.97
C LEU A 191 1.08 1.58 -17.84
N VAL A 192 1.92 2.55 -17.53
CA VAL A 192 2.88 2.48 -16.42
C VAL A 192 2.14 2.21 -15.11
N GLN A 193 1.05 2.93 -14.84
CA GLN A 193 0.25 2.73 -13.64
C GLN A 193 -0.40 1.34 -13.57
N MET A 194 -0.89 0.81 -14.69
CA MET A 194 -1.46 -0.54 -14.77
C MET A 194 -0.41 -1.61 -14.48
N VAL A 195 0.77 -1.51 -15.12
CA VAL A 195 1.89 -2.43 -14.91
C VAL A 195 2.33 -2.39 -13.44
N TRP A 196 2.46 -1.20 -12.87
CA TRP A 196 2.80 -1.00 -11.46
C TRP A 196 1.81 -1.70 -10.51
N LEU A 197 0.50 -1.57 -10.76
CA LEU A 197 -0.53 -2.25 -9.96
C LEU A 197 -0.43 -3.78 -10.08
N VAL A 198 -0.30 -4.29 -11.31
CA VAL A 198 -0.19 -5.73 -11.57
C VAL A 198 1.03 -6.31 -10.85
N LEU A 199 2.20 -5.66 -10.94
CA LEU A 199 3.41 -6.10 -10.26
C LEU A 199 3.26 -6.06 -8.74
N THR A 200 2.66 -5.00 -8.20
CA THR A 200 2.41 -4.86 -6.75
C THR A 200 1.51 -5.99 -6.24
N PHE A 201 0.44 -6.29 -6.97
CA PHE A 201 -0.49 -7.37 -6.65
C PHE A 201 0.12 -8.75 -6.82
N ALA A 202 0.94 -8.97 -7.85
CA ALA A 202 1.70 -10.19 -8.02
C ALA A 202 2.64 -10.43 -6.82
N CYS A 203 3.36 -9.39 -6.37
CA CYS A 203 4.24 -9.49 -5.19
C CYS A 203 3.46 -9.82 -3.91
N LEU A 204 2.30 -9.20 -3.69
CA LEU A 204 1.43 -9.53 -2.56
C LEU A 204 0.90 -10.97 -2.64
N GLY A 205 0.60 -11.45 -3.85
CA GLY A 205 0.28 -12.86 -4.11
C GLY A 205 1.43 -13.79 -3.75
N VAL A 206 2.66 -13.46 -4.15
CA VAL A 206 3.88 -14.21 -3.78
C VAL A 206 4.07 -14.23 -2.27
N PHE A 207 3.92 -13.10 -1.56
CA PHE A 207 3.98 -13.08 -0.09
C PHE A 207 2.87 -13.92 0.56
N HIS A 208 1.71 -14.03 -0.08
CA HIS A 208 0.66 -14.91 0.40
C HIS A 208 1.07 -16.38 0.28
N LEU A 209 1.65 -16.78 -0.85
CA LEU A 209 2.14 -18.14 -1.10
C LEU A 209 3.31 -18.49 -0.18
N LEU A 210 4.33 -17.64 -0.10
CA LEU A 210 5.47 -17.80 0.82
C LEU A 210 5.01 -17.84 2.28
N GLY A 211 3.96 -17.09 2.60
CA GLY A 211 3.34 -17.07 3.91
C GLY A 211 2.69 -18.38 4.35
N ARG A 212 2.47 -19.35 3.44
CA ARG A 212 1.95 -20.70 3.72
C ARG A 212 3.05 -21.73 3.92
N VAL A 213 4.30 -21.42 3.56
CA VAL A 213 5.44 -22.31 3.75
C VAL A 213 5.72 -22.45 5.25
N ASN A 214 5.91 -23.69 5.71
CA ASN A 214 6.19 -23.99 7.12
C ASN A 214 7.38 -23.15 7.62
N GLY A 215 7.12 -22.29 8.60
CA GLY A 215 8.13 -21.37 9.13
C GLY A 215 8.07 -19.95 8.56
N ALA A 216 7.00 -19.50 7.90
CA ALA A 216 6.90 -18.08 7.51
C ALA A 216 6.49 -17.13 8.66
N THR A 217 6.00 -17.66 9.78
CA THR A 217 5.61 -16.90 10.97
C THR A 217 6.70 -16.94 12.03
N ALA A 218 6.99 -15.79 12.65
CA ALA A 218 7.93 -15.74 13.76
C ALA A 218 7.34 -16.43 15.02
N PRO A 219 8.17 -17.08 15.85
CA PRO A 219 7.72 -17.62 17.14
C PRO A 219 7.12 -16.49 18.00
N LYS A 220 6.02 -16.77 18.71
CA LYS A 220 5.49 -15.81 19.68
C LYS A 220 6.49 -15.68 20.84
N PRO A 221 6.77 -14.47 21.36
CA PRO A 221 7.54 -14.33 22.60
C PRO A 221 6.86 -15.15 23.70
N THR A 222 7.61 -16.02 24.37
CA THR A 222 7.13 -16.73 25.56
C THR A 222 6.74 -15.69 26.60
N GLN A 223 5.47 -15.69 27.03
CA GLN A 223 5.06 -14.88 28.17
C GLN A 223 5.90 -15.28 29.39
N PRO A 224 6.44 -14.33 30.16
CA PRO A 224 7.03 -14.67 31.45
C PRO A 224 5.95 -15.32 32.31
N ALA A 225 6.29 -16.48 32.90
CA ALA A 225 5.43 -17.11 33.90
C ALA A 225 5.31 -16.15 35.08
N CYS A 226 4.09 -15.65 35.32
CA CYS A 226 3.70 -15.07 36.60
C CYS A 226 2.82 -16.10 37.32
#